data_AF-A0A1Y0IQ27-F1
#
_entry.id   AF-A0A1Y0IQ27-F1
#
_cell.length_a   1.000
_cell.length_b   1.000
_cell.length_c   1.000
_cell.angle_alpha   90.00
_cell.angle_beta   90.00
_cell.angle_gamma   90.00
#
_symmetry.space_group_name_H-M   'P 1'
#
loop_
_entity.id
_entity.type
_entity.pdbx_description
1 polymer ?
#
loop_
_entity_poly.entity_id
_entity_poly.type
_entity_poly.pdbx_seq_one_letter_code
_entity_poly.pdbx_strand_id
1 'polypeptide(L)' 'MTLYPVDKIYEEVGFIAYYFHWPHDEIMSMDHRERRRWCDEISRINRNLNGEKPSDNPFDIFGEF' A
#
# COMPACT_ATOMS: atom_id res chain seq x y z
N MET A 1 8.27 -16.22 -14.09
CA MET A 1 8.74 -15.44 -12.93
C MET A 1 8.80 -13.98 -13.37
N THR A 2 7.73 -13.24 -13.13
CA THR A 2 7.72 -11.78 -13.33
C THR A 2 8.49 -11.17 -12.17
N LEU A 3 9.61 -10.49 -12.46
CA LEU A 3 10.32 -9.72 -11.43
C LEU A 3 9.37 -8.64 -10.92
N TYR A 4 9.24 -8.53 -9.61
CA TYR A 4 8.47 -7.44 -9.01
C TYR A 4 9.22 -6.13 -9.26
N PRO A 5 8.60 -5.10 -9.86
CA PRO A 5 9.28 -3.86 -10.17
C PRO A 5 9.75 -3.18 -8.87
N VAL A 6 11.01 -2.76 -8.83
CA VAL A 6 11.59 -2.06 -7.67
C VAL A 6 10.78 -0.81 -7.34
N ASP A 7 10.28 -0.10 -8.35
CA ASP A 7 9.44 1.08 -8.20
C ASP A 7 8.17 0.79 -7.38
N LYS A 8 7.58 -0.39 -7.55
CA LYS A 8 6.39 -0.80 -6.79
C LYS A 8 6.67 -1.02 -5.31
N ILE A 9 7.87 -1.48 -4.95
CA ILE A 9 8.25 -1.62 -3.54
C ILE A 9 8.35 -0.24 -2.90
N TYR A 10 8.96 0.73 -3.58
CA TYR A 10 9.06 2.10 -3.05
C TYR A 10 7.69 2.77 -2.92
N GLU A 11 6.76 2.52 -3.85
CA GLU A 11 5.38 2.98 -3.74
C GLU A 11 4.65 2.39 -2.51
N GLU A 12 4.71 1.06 -2.32
CA GLU A 12 4.13 0.38 -1.15
C GLU A 12 4.70 0.91 0.16
N VAL A 13 6.03 1.02 0.23
CA VAL A 13 6.74 1.45 1.42
C VAL A 13 6.43 2.91 1.74
N GLY A 14 6.43 3.79 0.73
CA GLY A 14 6.07 5.19 0.89
C GLY A 14 4.64 5.38 1.40
N PHE A 15 3.71 4.58 0.91
CA PHE A 15 2.31 4.64 1.35
C PHE A 15 2.12 4.21 2.80
N ILE A 16 2.71 3.07 3.17
CA ILE A 16 2.65 2.59 4.56
C ILE A 16 3.31 3.60 5.49
N ALA A 17 4.48 4.12 5.12
CA ALA A 17 5.18 5.14 5.90
C ALA A 17 4.39 6.44 6.02
N TYR A 18 3.65 6.85 4.98
CA TYR A 18 2.84 8.06 5.01
C TYR A 18 1.65 7.96 5.98
N TYR A 19 0.96 6.82 6.03
CA TYR A 19 -0.24 6.64 6.86
C TYR A 19 0.04 6.18 8.29
N PHE A 20 1.01 5.27 8.48
CA PHE A 20 1.31 4.72 9.81
C PHE A 20 2.57 5.29 10.43
N HIS A 21 3.35 6.08 9.68
CA HIS A 21 4.61 6.68 10.15
C HIS A 21 5.61 5.65 10.68
N TRP A 22 5.53 4.42 10.17
CA TRP A 22 6.49 3.37 10.48
C TRP A 22 7.84 3.65 9.81
N PRO A 23 8.95 3.27 10.45
CA PRO A 23 10.28 3.47 9.90
C PRO A 23 10.47 2.64 8.63
N HIS A 24 11.18 3.22 7.65
CA HIS A 24 11.44 2.60 6.35
C HIS A 24 11.98 1.17 6.46
N ASP A 25 12.95 0.97 7.36
CA ASP A 25 13.62 -0.33 7.53
C ASP A 25 12.66 -1.43 8.03
N GLU A 26 11.69 -1.07 8.88
CA GLU A 26 10.68 -2.01 9.37
C GLU A 26 9.74 -2.45 8.25
N ILE A 27 9.31 -1.51 7.40
CA ILE A 27 8.44 -1.80 6.24
C ILE A 27 9.21 -2.60 5.17
N MET A 28 10.48 -2.30 4.96
CA MET A 28 11.35 -3.05 4.04
C MET A 28 11.65 -4.46 4.53
N SER A 29 11.62 -4.70 5.84
CA SER A 29 11.79 -6.03 6.42
C SER A 29 10.58 -6.95 6.24
N MET A 30 9.40 -6.38 5.92
CA MET A 30 8.18 -7.14 5.69
C MET A 30 8.23 -7.95 4.40
N ASP A 31 7.53 -9.08 4.39
CA ASP A 31 7.30 -9.81 3.16
C ASP A 31 6.39 -9.02 2.21
N HIS A 32 6.51 -9.26 0.90
CA HIS A 32 5.67 -8.59 -0.10
C HIS A 32 4.17 -8.75 0.19
N ARG A 33 3.74 -9.93 0.65
CA ARG A 33 2.33 -10.19 1.02
C ARG A 33 1.87 -9.32 2.20
N GLU A 34 2.75 -9.07 3.14
CA GLU A 34 2.45 -8.28 4.33
C GLU A 34 2.32 -6.81 3.97
N ARG A 35 3.25 -6.26 3.17
CA ARG A 35 3.12 -4.88 2.65
C ARG A 35 1.84 -4.67 1.88
N ARG A 36 1.49 -5.59 0.97
CA ARG A 36 0.22 -5.53 0.21
C ARG A 36 -0.99 -5.52 1.12
N ARG A 37 -1.03 -6.41 2.12
CA ARG A 37 -2.12 -6.45 3.10
C ARG A 37 -2.27 -5.13 3.86
N TRP A 38 -1.16 -4.52 4.27
CA TRP A 38 -1.20 -3.22 4.94
C TRP A 38 -1.71 -2.11 4.01
N CYS A 39 -1.32 -2.11 2.73
CA CYS A 39 -1.86 -1.18 1.75
C CYS A 39 -3.39 -1.33 1.62
N ASP A 40 -3.90 -2.57 1.57
CA ASP A 40 -5.34 -2.84 1.49
C ASP A 40 -6.09 -2.34 2.73
N GLU A 41 -5.53 -2.54 3.94
CA GLU A 41 -6.17 -2.12 5.17
C GLU A 41 -6.15 -0.60 5.38
N ILE A 42 -5.04 0.08 5.04
CA ILE A 42 -4.98 1.54 5.02
C ILE A 42 -6.07 2.08 4.10
N SER A 43 -6.20 1.49 2.91
CA SER A 43 -7.23 1.87 1.94
C SER A 43 -8.64 1.65 2.47
N ARG A 44 -8.88 0.53 3.16
CA ARG A 44 -10.18 0.22 3.79
C ARG A 44 -10.52 1.21 4.91
N ILE A 45 -9.55 1.55 5.76
CA ILE A 45 -9.72 2.53 6.83
C ILE A 45 -10.01 3.91 6.25
N ASN A 46 -9.24 4.34 5.26
CA ASN A 46 -9.43 5.65 4.61
C ASN A 46 -10.81 5.78 3.96
N ARG A 47 -11.26 4.74 3.24
CA ARG A 47 -12.62 4.69 2.67
C ARG A 47 -13.71 4.81 3.73
N ASN A 48 -13.55 4.11 4.86
CA ASN A 48 -14.52 4.15 5.95
C ASN A 48 -14.55 5.52 6.66
N LEU A 49 -13.38 6.17 6.81
CA LEU A 49 -13.27 7.47 7.47
C LEU A 49 -13.84 8.62 6.62
N ASN A 50 -13.59 8.60 5.31
CA ASN A 50 -14.03 9.68 4.42
C ASN A 50 -15.48 9.52 3.91
N GLY A 51 -16.13 8.38 4.14
CA GLY A 51 -17.49 8.12 3.65
C GLY A 51 -17.61 8.17 2.12
N GLU A 52 -16.49 8.09 1.41
CA GLU A 52 -16.39 8.23 -0.04
C GLU A 52 -16.80 6.95 -0.77
N LYS A 53 -17.48 7.12 -1.92
CA LYS A 53 -17.74 6.04 -2.89
C LYS A 53 -16.41 5.46 -3.40
N PRO A 54 -16.38 4.18 -3.82
CA PRO A 54 -15.16 3.43 -4.12
C PRO A 54 -14.53 3.87 -5.45
N SER A 55 -13.98 5.09 -5.54
CA SER A 55 -13.49 5.59 -6.83
C SER A 55 -12.14 6.30 -6.85
N ASP A 56 -11.41 6.47 -5.75
CA ASP A 56 -10.08 7.13 -5.82
C ASP A 56 -9.09 6.64 -4.75
N ASN A 57 -8.94 5.32 -4.59
CA ASN A 57 -7.76 4.82 -3.89
C ASN A 57 -6.59 4.82 -4.89
N PRO A 58 -5.47 5.52 -4.61
CA PRO A 58 -4.29 5.48 -5.47
C PRO A 58 -3.79 4.04 -5.71
N PHE A 59 -4.06 3.12 -4.78
CA PHE A 59 -3.70 1.71 -4.89
C PHE A 59 -4.64 0.87 -5.75
N ASP A 60 -5.87 1.31 -5.96
CA ASP A 60 -6.83 0.63 -6.86
C ASP A 60 -6.44 0.87 -8.34
N ILE A 61 -5.71 1.96 -8.65
CA ILE A 61 -5.13 2.24 -9.98
C ILE A 61 -4.04 1.22 -10.34
N PHE A 62 -3.39 0.64 -9.34
CA PHE A 62 -2.32 -0.36 -9.53
C PHE A 62 -2.86 -1.80 -9.55
N GLY A 63 -4.18 -1.97 -9.67
CA GLY A 63 -4.91 -3.25 -9.60
C GLY A 63 -4.86 -4.14 -10.84
N GLU A 64 -4.11 -3.79 -11.89
CA GLU A 64 -3.86 -4.73 -12.99
C GLU A 64 -2.56 -5.51 -12.73
N PHE A 65 -2.60 -6.61 -11.98
CA PHE A 65 -1.76 -7.83 -12.14
C PHE A 65 -2.30 -8.99 -11.29
#